data_AF-A0A820LBG3-F1
#
_entry.id   AF-A0A820LBG3-F1
#
_cell.length_a   1.000
_cell.length_b   1.000
_cell.length_c   1.000
_cell.angle_alpha   90.00
_cell.angle_beta   90.00
_cell.angle_gamma   90.00
#
_symmetry.space_group_name_H-M   'P 1'
#
loop_
_entity.id
_entity.type
_entity.pdbx_description
1 polymer ?
#
loop_
_entity_poly.entity_id
_entity_poly.type
_entity_poly.pdbx_seq_one_letter_code
_entity_poly.pdbx_strand_id
1 'polypeptide(L)'
;MNYSIDPNEIRLRKFEHLIHKYNINADYAFRLRALEGFEIVMIIDDSTSMRTPTIDKNRQDLSAFGQLPTRWDELKHVVSIVVDLASALDPDGIDIFFLNRQPLLHVFDSAQLDETFSQLPDGPTPITRLLSYVLNLKRSHANDRKLLILIATDGVPTDENGKNDLDGLEKVLRYERYPSIDRIFVTFIACTDDLESVAYLNHFDKKIPYVDVLDDYQSERAEILAVQGKRFSFSYGDYVVKLLLGSVDSWFDYLDEKKVDRMSSMKHQRRGAQSNSSTQNKNCTIS
;
A
#
# COMPACT_ATOMS: atom_id res chain seq x y z
N MET A 1 -33.21 -15.14 -20.48
CA MET A 1 -32.52 -13.83 -20.46
C MET A 1 -31.32 -13.99 -19.54
N ASN A 2 -30.12 -14.14 -20.08
CA ASN A 2 -28.91 -14.14 -19.26
C ASN A 2 -28.57 -12.69 -18.97
N TYR A 3 -28.92 -12.21 -17.78
CA TYR A 3 -28.37 -10.96 -17.26
C TYR A 3 -26.89 -11.19 -17.00
N SER A 4 -26.01 -10.67 -17.87
CA SER A 4 -24.59 -10.56 -17.53
C SER A 4 -24.47 -9.56 -16.39
N ILE A 5 -23.94 -10.01 -15.25
CA ILE A 5 -23.66 -9.12 -14.11
C ILE A 5 -22.65 -8.07 -14.58
N ASP A 6 -22.89 -6.79 -14.24
CA ASP A 6 -21.98 -5.69 -14.56
C ASP A 6 -20.59 -5.98 -13.95
N PRO A 7 -19.49 -5.96 -14.73
CA PRO A 7 -18.13 -6.13 -14.21
C PRO A 7 -17.82 -5.22 -13.00
N ASN A 8 -18.38 -4.01 -12.96
CA ASN A 8 -18.23 -3.12 -11.81
C ASN A 8 -18.91 -3.65 -10.56
N GLU A 9 -20.08 -4.29 -10.70
CA GLU A 9 -20.80 -4.89 -9.59
C GLU A 9 -20.04 -6.09 -9.01
N ILE A 10 -19.44 -6.93 -9.88
CA ILE A 10 -18.58 -8.03 -9.46
C ILE A 10 -17.38 -7.49 -8.65
N ARG A 11 -16.73 -6.45 -9.18
CA ARG A 11 -15.58 -5.80 -8.54
C ARG A 11 -15.94 -5.22 -7.16
N LEU A 12 -17.06 -4.50 -7.05
CA LEU A 12 -17.51 -3.93 -5.78
C LEU A 12 -17.88 -5.00 -4.75
N ARG A 13 -18.47 -6.12 -5.18
CA ARG A 13 -18.73 -7.28 -4.30
C ARG A 13 -17.43 -7.93 -3.83
N LYS A 14 -16.42 -8.06 -4.71
CA LYS A 14 -15.07 -8.53 -4.33
C LYS A 14 -14.48 -7.58 -3.29
N PHE A 15 -14.55 -6.27 -3.52
CA PHE A 15 -14.07 -5.27 -2.57
C PHE A 15 -14.76 -5.38 -1.21
N GLU A 16 -16.08 -5.40 -1.16
CA GLU A 16 -16.87 -5.58 0.07
C GLU A 16 -16.47 -6.86 0.83
N HIS A 17 -16.32 -7.98 0.12
CA HIS A 17 -15.87 -9.24 0.71
C HIS A 17 -14.49 -9.10 1.37
N LEU A 18 -13.54 -8.42 0.70
CA LEU A 18 -12.19 -8.21 1.23
C LEU A 18 -12.18 -7.29 2.46
N ILE A 19 -13.00 -6.22 2.47
CA ILE A 19 -13.16 -5.35 3.63
C ILE A 19 -13.60 -6.14 4.86
N HIS A 20 -14.57 -7.04 4.71
CA HIS A 20 -15.02 -7.91 5.78
C HIS A 20 -13.97 -8.96 6.17
N LYS A 21 -13.34 -9.62 5.19
CA LYS A 21 -12.33 -10.66 5.39
C LYS A 21 -11.15 -10.16 6.23
N TYR A 22 -10.69 -8.94 5.97
CA TYR A 22 -9.53 -8.34 6.65
C TYR A 22 -9.90 -7.41 7.81
N ASN A 23 -11.19 -7.34 8.17
CA ASN A 23 -11.69 -6.49 9.25
C ASN A 23 -11.23 -5.03 9.10
N ILE A 24 -11.36 -4.50 7.88
CA ILE A 24 -11.00 -3.12 7.56
C ILE A 24 -12.10 -2.18 8.06
N ASN A 25 -11.71 -1.09 8.71
CA ASN A 25 -12.62 -0.05 9.15
C ASN A 25 -13.40 0.54 7.97
N ALA A 26 -14.72 0.72 8.11
CA ALA A 26 -15.56 1.24 7.04
C ALA A 26 -15.14 2.63 6.53
N ASP A 27 -14.65 3.50 7.42
CA ASP A 27 -14.14 4.82 7.03
C ASP A 27 -12.85 4.69 6.21
N TYR A 28 -12.03 3.67 6.48
CA TYR A 28 -10.78 3.42 5.79
C TYR A 28 -11.05 2.81 4.42
N ALA A 29 -12.00 1.87 4.35
CA ALA A 29 -12.52 1.32 3.10
C ALA A 29 -13.08 2.42 2.17
N PHE A 30 -13.79 3.41 2.72
CA PHE A 30 -14.29 4.53 1.93
C PHE A 30 -13.14 5.37 1.34
N ARG A 31 -12.11 5.68 2.13
CA ARG A 31 -10.93 6.42 1.65
C ARG A 31 -10.11 5.62 0.64
N LEU A 32 -10.03 4.31 0.80
CA LEU A 32 -9.30 3.42 -0.12
C LEU A 32 -9.83 3.51 -1.57
N ARG A 33 -11.11 3.84 -1.76
CA ARG A 33 -11.67 4.09 -3.11
C ARG A 33 -11.01 5.25 -3.87
N ALA A 34 -10.26 6.13 -3.20
CA ALA A 34 -9.45 7.15 -3.87
C ALA A 34 -8.43 6.54 -4.86
N LEU A 35 -8.08 5.26 -4.68
CA LEU A 35 -7.16 4.52 -5.54
C LEU A 35 -7.79 4.04 -6.87
N GLU A 36 -9.11 4.19 -7.09
CA GLU A 36 -9.73 3.86 -8.40
C GLU A 36 -9.13 4.69 -9.57
N GLY A 37 -8.46 5.81 -9.28
CA GLY A 37 -7.75 6.64 -10.26
C GLY A 37 -6.23 6.45 -10.30
N PHE A 38 -5.71 5.41 -9.65
CA PHE A 38 -4.28 5.14 -9.53
C PHE A 38 -3.87 3.90 -10.30
N GLU A 39 -2.77 3.95 -11.04
CA GLU A 39 -2.00 2.79 -11.43
C GLU A 39 -1.10 2.39 -10.24
N ILE A 40 -1.13 1.11 -9.87
CA ILE A 40 -0.41 0.61 -8.69
C ILE A 40 0.71 -0.33 -9.14
N VAL A 41 1.92 -0.05 -8.66
CA VAL A 41 3.12 -0.83 -8.92
C VAL A 41 3.74 -1.25 -7.59
N MET A 42 4.17 -2.49 -7.49
CA MET A 42 5.01 -2.98 -6.39
C MET A 42 6.42 -3.26 -6.88
N ILE A 43 7.41 -2.83 -6.13
CA ILE A 43 8.81 -3.24 -6.25
C ILE A 43 9.13 -4.10 -5.03
N ILE A 44 9.47 -5.36 -5.28
CA ILE A 44 9.67 -6.39 -4.28
C ILE A 44 11.16 -6.71 -4.20
N ASP A 45 11.75 -6.47 -3.03
CA ASP A 45 13.07 -6.96 -2.71
C ASP A 45 13.07 -8.50 -2.61
N ASP A 46 13.79 -9.11 -3.54
CA ASP A 46 14.06 -10.54 -3.57
C ASP A 46 15.58 -10.80 -3.53
N SER A 47 16.32 -9.96 -2.79
CA SER A 47 17.73 -10.13 -2.50
C SER A 47 17.99 -11.23 -1.45
N THR A 48 19.24 -11.65 -1.31
CA THR A 48 19.61 -12.73 -0.39
C THR A 48 19.26 -12.42 1.08
N SER A 49 19.24 -11.15 1.52
CA SER A 49 18.92 -10.76 2.90
C SER A 49 17.48 -11.09 3.31
N MET A 50 16.55 -11.13 2.34
CA MET A 50 15.14 -11.48 2.57
C MET A 50 14.92 -12.92 3.04
N ARG A 51 15.95 -13.78 2.96
CA ARG A 51 15.94 -15.13 3.57
C ARG A 51 16.14 -15.11 5.09
N THR A 52 16.37 -13.94 5.69
CA THR A 52 16.60 -13.81 7.13
C THR A 52 15.34 -14.24 7.91
N PRO A 53 15.46 -15.14 8.89
CA PRO A 53 14.35 -15.52 9.76
C PRO A 53 13.84 -14.34 10.58
N THR A 54 12.53 -14.21 10.67
CA THR A 54 11.85 -13.21 11.50
C THR A 54 11.47 -13.84 12.84
N ILE A 55 11.88 -13.22 13.95
CA ILE A 55 11.52 -13.68 15.30
C ILE A 55 10.47 -12.73 15.87
N ASP A 56 9.20 -12.96 15.54
CA ASP A 56 8.10 -12.29 16.24
C ASP A 56 7.81 -13.01 17.55
N LYS A 57 8.25 -12.41 18.67
CA LYS A 57 8.01 -12.94 20.03
C LYS A 57 6.53 -13.04 20.40
N ASN A 58 5.64 -12.36 19.67
CA ASN A 58 4.19 -12.39 19.89
C ASN A 58 3.47 -13.44 19.04
N ARG A 59 4.16 -14.10 18.09
CA ARG A 59 3.57 -15.18 17.30
C ARG A 59 3.40 -16.44 18.13
N GLN A 60 2.14 -16.84 18.32
CA GLN A 60 1.74 -17.98 19.14
C GLN A 60 1.98 -19.34 18.45
N ASP A 61 2.24 -19.34 17.16
CA ASP A 61 2.46 -20.52 16.31
C ASP A 61 3.93 -20.88 16.11
N LEU A 62 4.86 -20.15 16.73
CA LEU A 62 6.28 -20.49 16.68
C LEU A 62 6.57 -21.74 17.52
N SER A 63 6.84 -22.84 16.82
CA SER A 63 7.44 -24.03 17.44
C SER A 63 8.94 -23.81 17.64
N ALA A 64 9.45 -24.09 18.84
CA ALA A 64 10.89 -24.09 19.12
C ALA A 64 11.68 -25.08 18.24
N PHE A 65 10.99 -25.98 17.55
CA PHE A 65 11.55 -26.99 16.64
C PHE A 65 11.06 -26.82 15.19
N GLY A 66 10.24 -25.81 14.92
CA GLY A 66 9.74 -25.50 13.58
C GLY A 66 10.70 -24.59 12.82
N GLN A 67 10.61 -24.61 11.49
CA GLN A 67 11.29 -23.61 10.67
C GLN A 67 10.69 -22.24 10.97
N LEU A 68 11.54 -21.28 11.30
CA LEU A 68 11.10 -19.91 11.47
C LEU A 68 10.75 -19.32 10.10
N PRO A 69 9.62 -18.60 10.00
CA PRO A 69 9.29 -17.81 8.83
C PRO A 69 10.38 -16.79 8.56
N THR A 70 10.60 -16.49 7.28
CA THR A 70 11.57 -15.50 6.80
C THR A 70 10.88 -14.17 6.47
N ARG A 71 11.66 -13.11 6.29
CA ARG A 71 11.17 -11.80 5.79
C ARG A 71 10.42 -11.97 4.46
N TRP A 72 10.89 -12.88 3.61
CA TRP A 72 10.20 -13.26 2.37
C TRP A 72 8.81 -13.87 2.59
N ASP A 73 8.67 -14.72 3.60
CA ASP A 73 7.38 -15.36 3.93
C ASP A 73 6.38 -14.33 4.48
N GLU A 74 6.83 -13.41 5.33
CA GLU A 74 6.02 -12.30 5.82
C GLU A 74 5.62 -11.36 4.69
N LEU A 75 6.56 -11.03 3.80
CA LEU A 75 6.31 -10.17 2.65
C LEU A 75 5.27 -10.80 1.70
N LYS A 76 5.33 -12.12 1.45
CA LYS A 76 4.31 -12.83 0.67
C LYS A 76 2.91 -12.55 1.20
N HIS A 77 2.73 -12.60 2.53
CA HIS A 77 1.44 -12.40 3.15
C HIS A 77 0.91 -10.98 2.91
N VAL A 78 1.75 -9.96 3.11
CA VAL A 78 1.38 -8.55 2.88
C VAL A 78 1.03 -8.32 1.41
N VAL A 79 1.91 -8.75 0.49
CA VAL A 79 1.75 -8.56 -0.96
C VAL A 79 0.46 -9.22 -1.47
N SER A 80 0.12 -10.42 -0.99
CA SER A 80 -1.14 -11.09 -1.34
C SER A 80 -2.36 -10.25 -0.99
N ILE A 81 -2.37 -9.62 0.19
CA ILE A 81 -3.51 -8.79 0.62
C ILE A 81 -3.56 -7.49 -0.18
N VAL A 82 -2.40 -6.88 -0.44
CA VAL A 82 -2.28 -5.70 -1.30
C VAL A 82 -2.81 -5.99 -2.70
N VAL A 83 -2.40 -7.11 -3.33
CA VAL A 83 -2.88 -7.53 -4.66
C VAL A 83 -4.40 -7.68 -4.67
N ASP A 84 -4.96 -8.41 -3.70
CA ASP A 84 -6.39 -8.66 -3.67
C ASP A 84 -7.19 -7.36 -3.52
N LEU A 85 -6.76 -6.44 -2.63
CA LEU A 85 -7.41 -5.15 -2.40
C LEU A 85 -7.23 -4.18 -3.58
N ALA A 86 -6.01 -4.03 -4.08
CA ALA A 86 -5.67 -3.09 -5.12
C ALA A 86 -6.30 -3.49 -6.46
N SER A 87 -6.28 -4.78 -6.83
CA SER A 87 -6.95 -5.29 -8.05
C SER A 87 -8.48 -5.18 -7.99
N ALA A 88 -9.07 -5.10 -6.79
CA ALA A 88 -10.49 -4.81 -6.65
C ALA A 88 -10.82 -3.33 -6.91
N LEU A 89 -9.83 -2.46 -7.06
CA LEU A 89 -10.00 -1.03 -7.35
C LEU A 89 -9.43 -0.65 -8.71
N ASP A 90 -8.36 -1.32 -9.15
CA ASP A 90 -7.75 -1.18 -10.46
C ASP A 90 -8.25 -2.25 -11.44
N PRO A 91 -9.05 -1.89 -12.46
CA PRO A 91 -9.53 -2.85 -13.46
C PRO A 91 -8.43 -3.42 -14.35
N ASP A 92 -7.24 -2.82 -14.39
CA ASP A 92 -6.11 -3.29 -15.19
C ASP A 92 -5.17 -4.22 -14.41
N GLY A 93 -5.47 -4.46 -13.12
CA GLY A 93 -4.62 -5.21 -12.20
C GLY A 93 -3.46 -4.36 -11.68
N ILE A 94 -2.52 -4.99 -10.99
CA ILE A 94 -1.30 -4.32 -10.52
C ILE A 94 -0.05 -4.95 -11.12
N ASP A 95 1.01 -4.17 -11.26
CA ASP A 95 2.30 -4.67 -11.72
C ASP A 95 3.26 -4.89 -10.56
N ILE A 96 3.98 -6.01 -10.60
CA ILE A 96 4.93 -6.41 -9.57
C ILE A 96 6.28 -6.60 -10.23
N PHE A 97 7.22 -5.74 -9.89
CA PHE A 97 8.62 -5.85 -10.29
C PHE A 97 9.43 -6.43 -9.13
N PHE A 98 10.39 -7.27 -9.47
CA PHE A 98 11.33 -7.84 -8.51
C PHE A 98 12.72 -7.28 -8.81
N LEU A 99 13.58 -7.20 -7.79
CA LEU A 99 14.93 -6.67 -7.96
C LEU A 99 15.80 -7.58 -8.84
N ASN A 100 15.67 -8.90 -8.69
CA ASN A 100 16.57 -9.91 -9.25
C ASN A 100 15.89 -10.90 -10.20
N ARG A 101 14.60 -10.70 -10.55
CA ARG A 101 13.86 -11.56 -11.51
C ARG A 101 12.89 -10.78 -12.38
N GLN A 102 12.26 -11.48 -13.31
CA GLN A 102 11.29 -10.89 -14.25
C GLN A 102 10.02 -10.42 -13.52
N PRO A 103 9.39 -9.32 -14.00
CA PRO A 103 8.17 -8.82 -13.41
C PRO A 103 6.96 -9.69 -13.71
N LEU A 104 5.94 -9.60 -12.85
CA LEU A 104 4.59 -10.05 -13.11
C LEU A 104 3.72 -8.82 -13.40
N LEU A 105 3.14 -8.77 -14.60
CA LEU A 105 2.29 -7.64 -15.02
C LEU A 105 0.82 -8.03 -14.97
N HIS A 106 -0.06 -7.06 -14.74
CA HIS A 106 -1.52 -7.25 -14.71
C HIS A 106 -1.95 -8.38 -13.74
N VAL A 107 -1.51 -8.28 -12.48
CA VAL A 107 -1.87 -9.22 -11.42
C VAL A 107 -3.23 -8.84 -10.84
N PHE A 108 -4.16 -9.79 -10.85
CA PHE A 108 -5.55 -9.60 -10.40
C PHE A 108 -5.91 -10.40 -9.14
N ASP A 109 -5.09 -11.39 -8.80
CA ASP A 109 -5.35 -12.30 -7.70
C ASP A 109 -4.05 -12.78 -7.05
N SER A 110 -4.04 -12.85 -5.73
CA SER A 110 -2.88 -13.29 -4.96
C SER A 110 -2.42 -14.71 -5.28
N ALA A 111 -3.28 -15.60 -5.79
CA ALA A 111 -2.88 -16.93 -6.23
C ALA A 111 -1.85 -16.90 -7.37
N GLN A 112 -1.80 -15.82 -8.17
CA GLN A 112 -0.79 -15.64 -9.22
C GLN A 112 0.63 -15.45 -8.65
N LEU A 113 0.76 -15.19 -7.36
CA LEU A 113 2.04 -14.99 -6.69
C LEU A 113 2.70 -16.31 -6.27
N ASP A 114 1.94 -17.40 -6.17
CA ASP A 114 2.39 -18.64 -5.52
C ASP A 114 3.66 -19.23 -6.16
N GLU A 115 3.70 -19.28 -7.50
CA GLU A 115 4.87 -19.77 -8.22
C GLU A 115 6.10 -18.89 -7.95
N THR A 116 5.92 -17.57 -7.98
CA THR A 116 7.06 -16.65 -7.84
C THR A 116 7.61 -16.65 -6.42
N PHE A 117 6.75 -16.69 -5.41
CA PHE A 117 7.18 -16.76 -4.02
C PHE A 117 7.70 -18.14 -3.60
N SER A 118 7.43 -19.19 -4.38
CA SER A 118 8.06 -20.51 -4.18
C SER A 118 9.57 -20.50 -4.48
N GLN A 119 10.04 -19.53 -5.27
CA GLN A 119 11.46 -19.34 -5.58
C GLN A 119 12.11 -18.44 -4.54
N LEU A 120 13.14 -18.98 -3.87
CA LEU A 120 13.85 -18.25 -2.82
C LEU A 120 14.53 -16.98 -3.37
N PRO A 121 14.50 -15.86 -2.63
CA PRO A 121 15.22 -14.62 -2.94
C PRO A 121 16.72 -14.85 -3.17
N ASP A 122 17.35 -14.20 -4.14
CA ASP A 122 18.80 -14.26 -4.34
C ASP A 122 19.31 -13.05 -5.12
N GLY A 123 20.45 -12.50 -4.71
CA GLY A 123 21.10 -11.40 -5.41
C GLY A 123 21.22 -10.12 -4.58
N PRO A 124 21.69 -9.02 -5.22
CA PRO A 124 21.82 -7.71 -4.60
C PRO A 124 20.47 -7.00 -4.43
N THR A 125 20.52 -5.73 -4.00
CA THR A 125 19.36 -4.87 -3.72
C THR A 125 19.32 -3.64 -4.67
N PRO A 126 19.22 -3.80 -6.01
CA PRO A 126 19.28 -2.73 -7.01
C PRO A 126 18.03 -1.85 -7.12
N ILE A 127 17.54 -1.33 -6.00
CA ILE A 127 16.32 -0.51 -5.91
C ILE A 127 16.44 0.73 -6.81
N THR A 128 17.58 1.43 -6.78
CA THR A 128 17.79 2.67 -7.57
C THR A 128 17.56 2.43 -9.06
N ARG A 129 18.20 1.39 -9.62
CA ARG A 129 18.09 1.06 -11.04
C ARG A 129 16.65 0.71 -11.40
N LEU A 130 16.01 -0.16 -10.61
CA LEU A 130 14.67 -0.63 -10.92
C LEU A 130 13.63 0.49 -10.77
N LEU A 131 13.74 1.32 -9.73
CA LEU A 131 12.84 2.46 -9.54
C LEU A 131 12.95 3.45 -10.70
N SER A 132 14.17 3.80 -11.13
CA SER A 132 14.38 4.66 -12.31
C SER A 132 13.75 4.05 -13.57
N TYR A 133 13.94 2.74 -13.78
CA TYR A 133 13.33 2.01 -14.90
C TYR A 133 11.79 2.06 -14.85
N VAL A 134 11.18 1.75 -13.70
CA VAL A 134 9.72 1.78 -13.51
C VAL A 134 9.16 3.18 -13.73
N LEU A 135 9.81 4.22 -13.17
CA LEU A 135 9.41 5.60 -13.37
C LEU A 135 9.42 5.99 -14.84
N ASN A 136 10.45 5.59 -15.60
CA ASN A 136 10.53 5.87 -17.03
C ASN A 136 9.48 5.10 -17.85
N LEU A 137 9.24 3.83 -17.50
CA LEU A 137 8.23 2.99 -18.15
C LEU A 137 6.81 3.53 -17.94
N LYS A 138 6.49 4.00 -16.73
CA LYS A 138 5.14 4.44 -16.34
C LYS A 138 4.91 5.94 -16.47
N ARG A 139 5.93 6.72 -16.87
CA ARG A 139 5.88 8.20 -16.95
C ARG A 139 4.72 8.71 -17.81
N SER A 140 4.42 8.04 -18.92
CA SER A 140 3.32 8.44 -19.81
C SER A 140 1.95 8.24 -19.15
N HIS A 141 1.78 7.14 -18.42
CA HIS A 141 0.51 6.82 -17.74
C HIS A 141 0.25 7.73 -16.55
N ALA A 142 1.31 8.21 -15.89
CA ALA A 142 1.20 9.18 -14.81
C ALA A 142 0.53 10.50 -15.26
N ASN A 143 0.38 10.76 -16.56
CA ASN A 143 -0.41 11.90 -17.06
C ASN A 143 -1.93 11.62 -17.02
N ASP A 144 -2.34 10.37 -17.22
CA ASP A 144 -3.74 9.96 -17.28
C ASP A 144 -4.27 9.54 -15.90
N ARG A 145 -3.49 8.74 -15.18
CA ARG A 145 -3.76 8.24 -13.82
C ARG A 145 -2.68 8.74 -12.87
N LYS A 146 -2.91 8.67 -11.56
CA LYS A 146 -1.83 8.84 -10.57
C LYS A 146 -1.05 7.52 -10.48
N LEU A 147 0.22 7.56 -10.09
CA LEU A 147 1.05 6.37 -9.91
C LEU A 147 1.36 6.19 -8.43
N LEU A 148 1.04 5.02 -7.88
CA LEU A 148 1.48 4.61 -6.54
C LEU A 148 2.50 3.48 -6.68
N ILE A 149 3.70 3.69 -6.14
CA ILE A 149 4.78 2.71 -6.10
C ILE A 149 4.99 2.26 -4.66
N LEU A 150 4.75 0.99 -4.38
CA LEU A 150 5.09 0.37 -3.10
C LEU A 150 6.45 -0.30 -3.24
N ILE A 151 7.41 0.00 -2.36
CA ILE A 151 8.75 -0.58 -2.38
C ILE A 151 8.96 -1.35 -1.08
N ALA A 152 8.95 -2.68 -1.14
CA ALA A 152 9.24 -3.53 0.01
C ALA A 152 10.72 -3.92 0.01
N THR A 153 11.44 -3.61 1.09
CA THR A 153 12.89 -3.84 1.23
C THR A 153 13.27 -4.08 2.69
N ASP A 154 14.31 -4.88 2.93
CA ASP A 154 14.84 -5.13 4.27
C ASP A 154 16.18 -4.44 4.57
N GLY A 155 16.68 -3.60 3.65
CA GLY A 155 17.98 -2.98 3.83
C GLY A 155 18.34 -1.84 2.87
N VAL A 156 19.64 -1.59 2.79
CA VAL A 156 20.23 -0.48 2.05
C VAL A 156 20.31 -0.81 0.56
N PRO A 157 19.94 0.11 -0.35
CA PRO A 157 20.09 -0.11 -1.79
C PRO A 157 21.55 -0.34 -2.16
N THR A 158 21.77 -1.23 -3.13
CA THR A 158 23.09 -1.53 -3.68
C THR A 158 23.09 -1.43 -5.20
N ASP A 159 24.26 -1.22 -5.81
CA ASP A 159 24.45 -1.38 -7.24
C ASP A 159 24.55 -2.87 -7.64
N GLU A 160 24.72 -3.15 -8.93
CA GLU A 160 24.87 -4.52 -9.46
C GLU A 160 26.07 -5.28 -8.88
N ASN A 161 27.03 -4.56 -8.28
CA ASN A 161 28.21 -5.15 -7.64
C ASN A 161 28.06 -5.28 -6.11
N GLY A 162 26.87 -4.98 -5.57
CA GLY A 162 26.60 -5.02 -4.13
C GLY A 162 27.15 -3.82 -3.35
N LYS A 163 27.56 -2.73 -4.02
CA LYS A 163 28.05 -1.52 -3.34
C LYS A 163 26.88 -0.60 -2.98
N ASN A 164 26.91 -0.01 -1.78
CA ASN A 164 25.91 0.96 -1.32
C ASN A 164 25.63 2.05 -2.38
N ASP A 165 24.35 2.25 -2.69
CA ASP A 165 23.84 3.23 -3.66
C ASP A 165 22.72 4.11 -3.07
N LEU A 166 22.83 4.44 -1.78
CA LEU A 166 21.85 5.27 -1.08
C LEU A 166 21.70 6.67 -1.71
N ASP A 167 22.82 7.29 -2.09
CA ASP A 167 22.82 8.60 -2.77
C ASP A 167 22.12 8.53 -4.14
N GLY A 168 22.22 7.39 -4.83
CA GLY A 168 21.52 7.14 -6.08
C GLY A 168 20.01 7.10 -5.87
N LEU A 169 19.57 6.33 -4.87
CA LEU A 169 18.14 6.23 -4.53
C LEU A 169 17.55 7.59 -4.16
N GLU A 170 18.24 8.38 -3.33
CA GLU A 170 17.77 9.73 -2.97
C GLU A 170 17.62 10.62 -4.21
N LYS A 171 18.58 10.57 -5.15
CA LYS A 171 18.49 11.33 -6.41
C LYS A 171 17.30 10.93 -7.25
N VAL A 172 17.01 9.63 -7.40
CA VAL A 172 15.85 9.16 -8.15
C VAL A 172 14.55 9.67 -7.52
N LEU A 173 14.41 9.51 -6.19
CA LEU A 173 13.22 9.96 -5.46
C LEU A 173 13.00 11.48 -5.54
N ARG A 174 14.08 12.27 -5.51
CA ARG A 174 14.00 13.73 -5.57
C ARG A 174 13.83 14.27 -6.97
N TYR A 175 14.53 13.73 -7.97
CA TYR A 175 14.69 14.41 -9.25
C TYR A 175 13.97 13.71 -10.40
N GLU A 176 13.93 12.37 -10.41
CA GLU A 176 13.36 11.65 -11.55
C GLU A 176 11.83 11.60 -11.54
N ARG A 177 11.19 11.91 -10.41
CA ARG A 177 9.73 12.07 -10.34
C ARG A 177 9.22 13.38 -10.97
N TYR A 178 10.08 14.36 -11.23
CA TYR A 178 9.68 15.61 -11.89
C TYR A 178 9.43 15.42 -13.40
N PRO A 179 8.52 16.20 -14.01
CA PRO A 179 7.71 17.26 -13.38
C PRO A 179 6.48 16.76 -12.60
N SER A 180 6.13 15.48 -12.70
CA SER A 180 4.88 14.88 -12.19
C SER A 180 4.93 14.44 -10.72
N ILE A 181 5.70 15.12 -9.88
CA ILE A 181 5.95 14.68 -8.49
C ILE A 181 4.67 14.59 -7.66
N ASP A 182 3.69 15.46 -7.89
CA ASP A 182 2.37 15.49 -7.24
C ASP A 182 1.41 14.39 -7.73
N ARG A 183 1.86 13.57 -8.69
CA ARG A 183 1.13 12.46 -9.27
C ARG A 183 1.83 11.12 -9.07
N ILE A 184 3.03 11.10 -8.49
CA ILE A 184 3.84 9.90 -8.27
C ILE A 184 4.14 9.75 -6.79
N PHE A 185 3.44 8.80 -6.16
CA PHE A 185 3.48 8.50 -4.74
C PHE A 185 4.35 7.27 -4.51
N VAL A 186 5.18 7.31 -3.46
CA VAL A 186 6.05 6.18 -3.11
C VAL A 186 5.82 5.83 -1.65
N THR A 187 5.53 4.58 -1.36
CA THR A 187 5.48 4.08 0.02
C THR A 187 6.54 2.99 0.17
N PHE A 188 7.44 3.14 1.13
CA PHE A 188 8.36 2.08 1.52
C PHE A 188 7.74 1.18 2.58
N ILE A 189 7.96 -0.11 2.46
CA ILE A 189 7.55 -1.14 3.42
C ILE A 189 8.84 -1.76 3.97
N ALA A 190 9.20 -1.41 5.20
CA ALA A 190 10.39 -1.95 5.84
C ALA A 190 10.12 -3.41 6.26
N CYS A 191 10.87 -4.33 5.67
CA CYS A 191 10.73 -5.77 5.87
C CYS A 191 11.78 -6.31 6.83
N THR A 192 12.13 -5.56 7.88
CA THR A 192 13.27 -5.84 8.75
C THR A 192 13.00 -5.43 10.18
N ASP A 193 13.55 -6.20 11.12
CA ASP A 193 13.65 -5.85 12.54
C ASP A 193 14.93 -5.05 12.86
N ASP A 194 15.85 -4.95 11.90
CA ASP A 194 17.07 -4.14 12.00
C ASP A 194 16.77 -2.68 11.60
N LEU A 195 16.36 -1.89 12.58
CA LEU A 195 16.05 -0.47 12.40
C LEU A 195 17.23 0.35 11.83
N GLU A 196 18.49 -0.06 12.04
CA GLU A 196 19.64 0.67 11.50
C GLU A 196 19.74 0.53 9.98
N SER A 197 19.44 -0.66 9.46
CA SER A 197 19.49 -0.96 8.03
C SER A 197 18.51 -0.15 7.18
N VAL A 198 17.43 0.36 7.79
CA VAL A 198 16.36 1.13 7.15
C VAL A 198 16.20 2.54 7.72
N ALA A 199 17.02 2.96 8.68
CA ALA A 199 16.93 4.28 9.31
C ALA A 199 16.98 5.45 8.32
N TYR A 200 17.61 5.26 7.16
CA TYR A 200 17.66 6.26 6.09
C TYR A 200 16.28 6.54 5.48
N LEU A 201 15.35 5.59 5.51
CA LEU A 201 14.01 5.76 4.98
C LEU A 201 13.24 6.84 5.75
N ASN A 202 13.37 6.86 7.08
CA ASN A 202 12.81 7.92 7.94
C ASN A 202 13.34 9.32 7.59
N HIS A 203 14.52 9.41 6.97
CA HIS A 203 15.03 10.68 6.46
C HIS A 203 14.34 11.10 5.16
N PHE A 204 14.04 10.13 4.30
CA PHE A 204 13.39 10.35 3.01
C PHE A 204 11.94 10.77 3.20
N ASP A 205 11.19 10.03 4.02
CA ASP A 205 9.83 10.36 4.42
C ASP A 205 9.69 11.84 4.85
N LYS A 206 10.46 12.26 5.84
CA LYS A 206 10.43 13.65 6.37
C LYS A 206 10.82 14.75 5.38
N LYS A 207 11.56 14.44 4.32
CA LYS A 207 12.20 15.44 3.45
C LYS A 207 11.82 15.38 1.98
N ILE A 208 11.14 14.31 1.55
CA ILE A 208 10.80 14.08 0.16
C ILE A 208 9.28 14.02 0.08
N PRO A 209 8.62 14.98 -0.58
CA PRO A 209 7.17 14.98 -0.73
C PRO A 209 6.62 13.68 -1.33
N TYR A 210 5.45 13.25 -0.87
CA TYR A 210 4.75 12.06 -1.37
C TYR A 210 5.60 10.78 -1.26
N VAL A 211 6.48 10.72 -0.26
CA VAL A 211 7.16 9.53 0.20
C VAL A 211 6.65 9.26 1.60
N ASP A 212 6.32 8.01 1.89
CA ASP A 212 5.96 7.54 3.23
C ASP A 212 6.71 6.22 3.51
N VAL A 213 6.88 5.88 4.77
CA VAL A 213 7.60 4.68 5.22
C VAL A 213 6.79 4.02 6.33
N LEU A 214 6.49 2.74 6.17
CA LEU A 214 5.85 1.95 7.19
C LEU A 214 6.73 0.78 7.59
N ASP A 215 6.80 0.54 8.90
CA ASP A 215 7.41 -0.65 9.50
C ASP A 215 6.44 -1.84 9.45
N ASP A 216 6.83 -2.95 10.09
CA ASP A 216 5.96 -4.10 10.28
C ASP A 216 4.68 -3.73 11.08
N TYR A 217 3.63 -4.53 10.91
CA TYR A 217 2.34 -4.27 11.55
C TYR A 217 2.41 -4.08 13.06
N GLN A 218 3.25 -4.82 13.79
CA GLN A 218 3.29 -4.72 15.24
C GLN A 218 3.93 -3.42 15.70
N SER A 219 5.03 -3.04 15.06
CA SER A 219 5.73 -1.78 15.31
C SER A 219 4.83 -0.59 14.98
N GLU A 220 4.27 -0.56 13.77
CA GLU A 220 3.34 0.47 13.30
C GLU A 220 2.12 0.60 14.23
N ARG A 221 1.51 -0.53 14.61
CA ARG A 221 0.39 -0.52 15.56
C ARG A 221 0.79 0.01 16.94
N ALA A 222 1.99 -0.31 17.42
CA ALA A 222 2.46 0.18 18.71
C ALA A 222 2.59 1.71 18.72
N GLU A 223 3.12 2.29 17.64
CA GLU A 223 3.27 3.73 17.46
C GLU A 223 1.91 4.44 17.35
N ILE A 224 1.01 3.92 16.53
CA ILE A 224 -0.38 4.42 16.45
C ILE A 224 -1.07 4.35 17.82
N LEU A 225 -0.92 3.27 18.58
CA LEU A 225 -1.53 3.16 19.91
C LEU A 225 -0.89 4.10 20.94
N ALA A 226 0.40 4.41 20.81
CA ALA A 226 1.09 5.39 21.64
C ALA A 226 0.54 6.80 21.39
N VAL A 227 0.29 7.15 20.12
CA VAL A 227 -0.25 8.45 19.74
C VAL A 227 -1.75 8.54 19.91
N GLN A 228 -2.55 7.64 19.32
CA GLN A 228 -4.02 7.66 19.32
C GLN A 228 -4.63 7.15 20.63
N GLY A 229 -3.89 6.33 21.39
CA GLY A 229 -4.28 5.79 22.69
C GLY A 229 -4.75 4.34 22.62
N LYS A 230 -4.60 3.62 23.75
CA LYS A 230 -4.78 2.15 23.87
C LYS A 230 -6.14 1.58 23.43
N ARG A 231 -7.18 2.41 23.28
CA ARG A 231 -8.52 2.00 22.82
C ARG A 231 -8.75 2.23 21.34
N PHE A 232 -7.75 2.75 20.62
CA PHE A 232 -7.82 2.91 19.19
C PHE A 232 -7.85 1.52 18.53
N SER A 233 -8.76 1.33 17.57
CA SER A 233 -8.88 0.08 16.83
C SER A 233 -8.04 0.22 15.58
N PHE A 234 -7.12 -0.71 15.38
CA PHE A 234 -6.27 -0.79 14.20
C PHE A 234 -6.02 -2.27 13.94
N SER A 235 -6.68 -2.79 12.90
CA SER A 235 -6.56 -4.18 12.47
C SER A 235 -5.38 -4.36 11.52
N TYR A 236 -5.04 -5.61 11.20
CA TYR A 236 -4.07 -5.90 10.15
C TYR A 236 -4.55 -5.42 8.77
N GLY A 237 -5.86 -5.49 8.49
CA GLY A 237 -6.42 -4.92 7.27
C GLY A 237 -6.27 -3.40 7.23
N ASP A 238 -6.47 -2.71 8.35
CA ASP A 238 -6.26 -1.27 8.46
C ASP A 238 -4.81 -0.87 8.19
N TYR A 239 -3.86 -1.69 8.62
CA TYR A 239 -2.44 -1.54 8.28
C TYR A 239 -2.18 -1.64 6.78
N VAL A 240 -2.76 -2.64 6.11
CA VAL A 240 -2.62 -2.74 4.64
C VAL A 240 -3.26 -1.55 3.93
N VAL A 241 -4.36 -0.99 4.45
CA VAL A 241 -4.91 0.26 3.94
C VAL A 241 -3.93 1.42 4.14
N LYS A 242 -3.25 1.50 5.30
CA LYS A 242 -2.21 2.52 5.55
C LYS A 242 -1.06 2.38 4.55
N LEU A 243 -0.57 1.17 4.24
CA LEU A 243 0.46 0.96 3.20
C LEU A 243 0.05 1.56 1.84
N LEU A 244 -1.23 1.43 1.49
CA LEU A 244 -1.79 1.89 0.23
C LEU A 244 -2.11 3.40 0.18
N LEU A 245 -2.26 4.05 1.34
CA LEU A 245 -2.75 5.43 1.43
C LEU A 245 -1.86 6.40 2.16
N GLY A 246 -0.85 5.96 2.91
CA GLY A 246 -0.07 6.85 3.78
C GLY A 246 0.63 7.97 3.00
N SER A 247 1.31 7.64 1.89
CA SER A 247 1.87 8.66 0.98
C SER A 247 0.83 9.49 0.21
N VAL A 248 -0.42 9.00 0.10
CA VAL A 248 -1.49 9.56 -0.73
C VAL A 248 -2.43 10.49 0.04
N ASP A 249 -2.69 10.18 1.29
CA ASP A 249 -3.68 10.80 2.16
C ASP A 249 -3.06 11.05 3.54
N SER A 250 -2.75 12.32 3.80
CA SER A 250 -2.08 12.76 5.02
C SER A 250 -2.80 12.35 6.31
N TRP A 251 -4.09 12.02 6.26
CA TRP A 251 -4.78 11.52 7.46
C TRP A 251 -4.19 10.18 7.94
N PHE A 252 -3.76 9.32 7.02
CA PHE A 252 -3.14 8.03 7.34
C PHE A 252 -1.71 8.19 7.84
N ASP A 253 -0.93 9.04 7.18
CA ASP A 253 0.41 9.48 7.62
C ASP A 253 0.37 10.04 9.06
N TYR A 254 -0.68 10.80 9.42
CA TYR A 254 -0.77 11.36 10.77
C TYR A 254 -1.13 10.37 11.88
N LEU A 255 -1.49 9.11 11.57
CA LEU A 255 -1.98 8.16 12.58
C LEU A 255 -0.96 7.83 13.68
N ASP A 256 0.31 7.83 13.35
CA ASP A 256 1.45 7.54 14.23
C ASP A 256 2.23 8.80 14.61
N GLU A 257 1.99 9.93 13.94
CA GLU A 257 2.65 11.21 14.28
C GLU A 257 1.88 12.07 15.29
N LYS A 258 0.55 12.16 15.17
CA LYS A 258 -0.28 13.07 16.00
C LYS A 258 -1.72 12.61 16.14
N LYS A 259 -2.42 13.12 17.18
CA LYS A 259 -3.84 12.85 17.37
C LYS A 259 -4.65 13.25 16.14
N VAL A 260 -5.41 12.30 15.60
CA VAL A 260 -6.38 12.57 14.53
C VAL A 260 -7.80 12.49 15.08
N ASP A 261 -8.66 13.35 14.56
CA ASP A 261 -10.09 13.26 14.86
C ASP A 261 -10.68 12.05 14.14
N ARG A 262 -11.46 11.25 14.88
CA ARG A 262 -12.27 10.20 14.25
C ARG A 262 -13.26 10.87 13.31
N MET A 263 -13.25 10.43 12.06
CA MET A 263 -14.15 10.97 11.05
C MET A 263 -15.60 10.70 11.47
N SER A 264 -16.44 11.73 11.44
CA SER A 264 -17.87 11.57 11.70
C SER A 264 -18.55 11.19 10.39
N SER A 265 -18.46 9.92 10.00
CA SER A 265 -19.07 9.36 8.78
C SER A 265 -20.60 9.52 8.68
N MET A 266 -21.27 10.03 9.72
CA MET A 266 -22.69 10.40 9.67
C MET A 266 -23.01 11.86 9.26
N LYS A 267 -22.03 12.78 9.15
CA LYS A 267 -22.35 14.19 8.84
C LYS A 267 -22.67 14.45 7.36
N HIS A 268 -22.14 13.66 6.43
CA HIS A 268 -22.38 13.87 5.00
C HIS A 268 -23.66 13.21 4.47
N GLN A 269 -24.18 12.15 5.10
CA GLN A 269 -25.49 11.59 4.72
C GLN A 269 -26.68 12.46 5.14
N ARG A 270 -26.58 13.22 6.26
CA ARG A 270 -27.70 14.07 6.72
C ARG A 270 -27.87 15.37 5.92
N ARG A 271 -26.82 15.89 5.29
CA ARG A 271 -26.92 17.12 4.47
C ARG A 271 -27.52 16.88 3.08
N GLY A 272 -27.35 15.69 2.50
CA GLY A 272 -27.97 15.31 1.21
C GLY A 272 -29.44 14.87 1.34
N ALA A 273 -29.87 14.42 2.52
CA ALA A 273 -31.25 13.98 2.76
C ALA A 273 -32.22 15.13 3.13
N GLN A 274 -31.71 16.30 3.55
CA GLN A 274 -32.54 17.47 3.90
C GLN A 274 -32.75 18.46 2.74
N SER A 275 -32.10 18.28 1.59
CA SER A 275 -32.26 19.16 0.42
C SER A 275 -33.34 18.70 -0.58
N ASN A 276 -33.99 17.56 -0.37
CA ASN A 276 -34.99 16.99 -1.31
C ASN A 276 -36.44 16.95 -0.77
N SER A 277 -36.78 17.67 0.30
CA SER A 277 -38.16 17.68 0.84
C SER A 277 -38.87 19.04 0.83
N SER A 278 -38.33 20.07 0.18
CA SER A 278 -38.96 21.40 0.10
C SER A 278 -39.22 21.88 -1.33
N THR A 279 -39.96 21.08 -2.10
CA THR A 279 -40.64 21.60 -3.30
C THR A 279 -42.02 20.94 -3.46
N GLN A 280 -42.89 21.15 -2.46
CA GLN A 280 -44.33 21.06 -2.67
C GLN A 280 -44.75 22.24 -3.56
N ASN A 281 -44.96 21.95 -4.84
CA ASN A 281 -45.48 22.90 -5.79
C ASN A 281 -46.95 23.20 -5.46
N LYS A 282 -47.21 24.50 -5.33
CA LYS A 282 -48.49 25.09 -4.95
C LYS A 282 -49.52 24.94 -6.07
N ASN A 283 -50.76 24.74 -5.62
CA ASN A 283 -52.01 24.79 -6.37
C ASN A 283 -52.05 25.92 -7.42
N CYS A 284 -52.48 25.56 -8.62
CA CYS A 284 -52.98 26.51 -9.62
C CYS A 284 -54.50 26.37 -9.66
N THR A 285 -55.22 27.42 -9.29
CA THR A 285 -56.66 27.56 -9.53
C THR A 285 -56.98 29.04 -9.74
N ILE A 286 -57.92 29.29 -10.66
CA ILE A 286 -58.72 30.50 -10.92
C ILE A 286 -58.00 31.56 -11.79
N SER A 287 -58.49 32.02 -12.95
CA SER A 287 -59.81 31.99 -13.62
C SER A 287 -59.67 31.77 -15.13
#